data_AF-A0A496B0B8-F1
#
_entry.id   AF-A0A496B0B8-F1
#
_cell.length_a   1.000
_cell.length_b   1.000
_cell.length_c   1.000
_cell.angle_alpha   90.00
_cell.angle_beta   90.00
_cell.angle_gamma   90.00
#
_symmetry.space_group_name_H-M   'P 1'
#
loop_
_entity.id
_entity.type
_entity.pdbx_description
1 polymer ?
#
loop_
_entity_poly.entity_id
_entity_poly.type
_entity_poly.pdbx_seq_one_letter_code
_entity_poly.pdbx_strand_id
1 'polypeptide(L)'
;FQFTEPRRIRAAERTWQVRQRTLDQVHVRKANLVKNLMRFSPAAMYDFATEAWAGTDFHSIEDFITTVQQYRQTVIDYFYDKAAFSSRQWFAKDQGKVDWSDLPQFSYHRADVSIGAKHASGDIACLLLINIVLFMITFLIFVRQEV
;
A
#
# COMPACT_ATOMS: atom_id res chain seq x y z
N PHE A 1 24.78 -25.12 19.21
CA PHE A 1 23.89 -25.06 18.04
C PHE A 1 23.77 -23.59 17.62
N GLN A 2 24.32 -23.20 16.47
CA GLN A 2 24.03 -21.88 15.88
C GLN A 2 22.73 -22.00 15.08
N PHE A 3 21.68 -21.29 15.49
CA PHE A 3 20.39 -21.31 14.80
C PHE A 3 20.53 -20.69 13.40
N THR A 4 19.84 -21.27 12.41
CA THR A 4 19.87 -20.84 11.01
C THR A 4 19.03 -19.58 10.76
N GLU A 5 18.12 -19.25 11.68
CA GLU A 5 17.15 -18.15 11.52
C GLU A 5 17.78 -16.77 11.28
N PRO A 6 18.82 -16.33 12.02
CA PRO A 6 19.52 -15.08 11.70
C PRO A 6 20.10 -15.03 10.29
N ARG A 7 20.56 -16.17 9.75
CA ARG A 7 21.05 -16.25 8.35
C ARG A 7 19.92 -16.12 7.35
N ARG A 8 18.75 -16.72 7.62
CA ARG A 8 17.55 -16.61 6.78
C ARG A 8 17.01 -15.19 6.76
N ILE A 9 16.97 -14.51 7.91
CA ILE A 9 16.57 -13.10 8.01
C ILE A 9 17.49 -12.22 7.16
N ARG A 10 18.81 -12.42 7.25
CA ARG A 10 19.79 -11.66 6.47
C ARG A 10 19.70 -11.95 4.97
N ALA A 11 19.43 -13.20 4.58
CA ALA A 11 19.22 -13.57 3.18
C ALA A 11 17.96 -12.89 2.62
N ALA A 12 16.84 -12.95 3.36
CA ALA A 12 15.60 -12.30 2.99
C ALA A 12 15.77 -10.77 2.83
N GLU A 13 16.53 -10.14 3.72
CA GLU A 13 16.84 -8.70 3.65
C GLU A 13 17.61 -8.35 2.38
N ARG A 14 18.64 -9.13 2.02
CA ARG A 14 19.38 -8.93 0.77
C ARG A 14 18.50 -9.14 -0.46
N THR A 15 17.64 -10.16 -0.45
CA THR A 15 16.70 -10.40 -1.54
C THR A 15 15.73 -9.24 -1.70
N TRP A 16 15.23 -8.67 -0.59
CA TRP A 16 14.37 -7.49 -0.60
C TRP A 16 15.08 -6.28 -1.21
N GLN A 17 16.31 -5.97 -0.79
CA GLN A 17 17.08 -4.83 -1.31
C GLN A 17 17.30 -4.88 -2.82
N VAL A 18 17.53 -6.08 -3.38
CA VAL A 18 17.67 -6.25 -4.83
C VAL A 18 16.32 -6.04 -5.54
N ARG A 19 15.24 -6.58 -4.97
CA ARG A 19 13.91 -6.55 -5.60
C ARG A 19 13.24 -5.18 -5.50
N GLN A 20 13.43 -4.46 -4.39
CA GLN A 20 12.86 -3.14 -4.16
C GLN A 20 13.29 -2.14 -5.24
N ARG A 21 14.58 -2.11 -5.58
CA ARG A 21 15.10 -1.24 -6.66
C ARG A 21 14.42 -1.48 -8.00
N THR A 22 14.11 -2.73 -8.32
CA THR A 22 13.40 -3.09 -9.56
C THR A 22 11.92 -2.74 -9.48
N LEU A 23 11.28 -2.95 -8.33
CA LEU A 23 9.88 -2.60 -8.12
C LEU A 23 9.66 -1.10 -8.24
N ASP A 24 10.49 -0.28 -7.58
CA ASP A 24 10.39 1.18 -7.63
C ASP A 24 10.51 1.70 -9.06
N GLN A 25 11.52 1.24 -9.81
CA GLN A 25 11.74 1.73 -11.18
C GLN A 25 10.63 1.31 -12.15
N VAL A 26 10.12 0.08 -12.04
CA VAL A 26 9.12 -0.45 -12.97
C VAL A 26 7.70 0.00 -12.60
N HIS A 27 7.36 0.04 -11.31
CA HIS A 27 6.01 0.36 -10.86
C HIS A 27 5.77 1.87 -10.81
N VAL A 28 6.71 2.69 -10.30
CA VAL A 28 6.52 4.15 -10.21
C VAL A 28 6.38 4.76 -11.60
N ARG A 29 7.20 4.32 -12.57
CA ARG A 29 7.17 4.87 -13.93
C ARG A 29 5.92 4.46 -14.69
N LYS A 30 5.45 3.22 -14.52
CA LYS A 30 4.20 2.74 -15.13
C LYS A 30 2.98 3.35 -14.46
N ALA A 31 2.94 3.45 -13.13
CA ALA A 31 1.85 4.05 -12.38
C ALA A 31 1.64 5.52 -12.76
N ASN A 32 2.72 6.31 -12.88
CA ASN A 32 2.60 7.71 -13.30
C ASN A 32 2.17 7.88 -14.75
N LEU A 33 2.66 7.04 -15.67
CA LEU A 33 2.23 7.05 -17.07
C LEU A 33 0.77 6.62 -17.23
N VAL A 34 0.38 5.56 -16.53
CA VAL A 34 -1.00 5.05 -16.49
C VAL A 34 -1.93 6.11 -15.90
N LYS A 35 -1.58 6.71 -14.77
CA LYS A 35 -2.40 7.75 -14.11
C LYS A 35 -2.56 9.00 -14.98
N ASN A 36 -1.50 9.46 -15.66
CA ASN A 36 -1.58 10.62 -16.55
C ASN A 36 -2.33 10.33 -17.86
N LEU A 37 -2.17 9.13 -18.44
CA LEU A 37 -2.83 8.77 -19.70
C LEU A 37 -4.30 8.37 -19.49
N MET A 38 -4.60 7.68 -18.40
CA MET A 38 -5.95 7.24 -18.07
C MET A 38 -6.85 8.36 -17.54
N ARG A 39 -6.29 9.48 -17.06
CA ARG A 39 -7.06 10.69 -16.69
C ARG A 39 -7.88 11.27 -17.84
N PHE A 40 -7.56 10.93 -19.09
CA PHE A 40 -8.36 11.34 -20.26
C PHE A 40 -9.58 10.43 -20.50
N SER A 41 -9.70 9.30 -19.80
CA SER A 41 -10.86 8.41 -19.85
C SER A 41 -11.75 8.62 -18.63
N PRO A 42 -13.03 8.99 -18.80
CA PRO A 42 -13.97 9.12 -17.70
C PRO A 42 -14.12 7.82 -16.89
N ALA A 43 -14.11 6.66 -17.54
CA ALA A 43 -14.24 5.36 -16.88
C ALA A 43 -13.09 5.09 -15.90
N ALA A 44 -11.86 5.39 -16.31
CA ALA A 44 -10.69 5.15 -15.46
C ALA A 44 -10.63 6.11 -14.25
N MET A 45 -11.20 7.32 -14.35
CA MET A 45 -11.30 8.18 -13.17
C MET A 45 -12.28 7.64 -12.13
N TYR A 46 -13.36 6.97 -12.54
CA TYR A 46 -14.26 6.29 -11.60
C TYR A 46 -13.57 5.12 -10.90
N ASP A 47 -12.76 4.35 -11.64
CA ASP A 47 -11.95 3.28 -11.06
C ASP A 47 -10.98 3.83 -10.01
N PHE A 48 -10.22 4.89 -10.33
CA PHE A 48 -9.29 5.50 -9.37
C PHE A 48 -9.99 6.08 -8.14
N ALA A 49 -11.16 6.70 -8.30
CA ALA A 49 -11.94 7.20 -7.16
C ALA A 49 -12.43 6.05 -6.27
N THR A 50 -12.86 4.95 -6.87
CA THR A 50 -13.34 3.76 -6.16
C THR A 50 -12.19 3.06 -5.44
N GLU A 51 -11.03 2.92 -6.09
CA GLU A 51 -9.80 2.38 -5.48
C GLU A 51 -9.35 3.22 -4.28
N ALA A 52 -9.35 4.55 -4.42
CA ALA A 52 -8.99 5.45 -3.32
C ALA A 52 -9.97 5.35 -2.15
N TRP A 53 -11.28 5.21 -2.42
CA TRP A 53 -12.28 5.03 -1.38
C TRP A 53 -12.21 3.66 -0.71
N ALA A 54 -11.96 2.60 -1.47
CA ALA A 54 -11.71 1.27 -0.92
C ALA A 54 -10.38 1.22 -0.12
N GLY A 55 -9.47 2.15 -0.38
CA GLY A 55 -8.10 2.15 0.15
C GLY A 55 -7.24 1.08 -0.51
N THR A 56 -7.53 0.77 -1.77
CA THR A 56 -6.77 -0.16 -2.62
C THR A 56 -6.01 0.57 -3.72
N ASP A 57 -5.93 1.91 -3.64
CA ASP A 57 -5.13 2.71 -4.53
C ASP A 57 -3.63 2.42 -4.33
N PHE A 58 -2.84 2.86 -5.30
CA PHE A 58 -1.41 2.65 -5.31
C PHE A 58 -0.71 3.14 -4.04
N HIS A 59 -1.11 4.30 -3.51
CA HIS A 59 -0.46 4.89 -2.33
C HIS A 59 -0.81 4.10 -1.07
N SER A 60 -2.06 3.68 -0.93
CA SER A 60 -2.49 2.81 0.18
C SER A 60 -1.72 1.47 0.22
N ILE A 61 -1.42 0.88 -0.95
CA ILE A 61 -0.62 -0.35 -1.03
C ILE A 61 0.84 -0.09 -0.64
N GLU A 62 1.42 1.02 -1.11
CA GLU A 62 2.79 1.42 -0.77
C GLU A 62 2.96 1.67 0.74
N ASP A 63 2.02 2.39 1.35
CA ASP A 63 1.98 2.66 2.78
C ASP A 63 1.86 1.35 3.58
N PHE A 64 0.96 0.45 3.17
CA PHE A 64 0.81 -0.86 3.81
C PHE A 64 2.11 -1.67 3.78
N ILE A 65 2.76 -1.77 2.61
CA ILE A 65 4.03 -2.49 2.46
C ILE A 65 5.08 -1.91 3.41
N THR A 66 5.16 -0.57 3.48
CA THR A 66 6.12 0.13 4.35
C THR A 66 5.84 -0.14 5.83
N THR A 67 4.58 -0.06 6.27
CA THR A 67 4.21 -0.33 7.67
C THR A 67 4.49 -1.79 8.05
N VAL A 68 4.20 -2.75 7.17
CA VAL A 68 4.49 -4.16 7.40
C VAL A 68 6.00 -4.40 7.53
N GLN A 69 6.82 -3.72 6.72
CA GLN A 69 8.28 -3.82 6.82
C GLN A 69 8.82 -3.27 8.13
N GLN A 70 8.30 -2.12 8.59
CA GLN A 70 8.66 -1.54 9.88
C GLN A 70 8.29 -2.50 11.02
N TYR A 71 7.07 -3.03 11.01
CA TYR A 71 6.62 -4.00 12.00
C TYR A 71 7.48 -5.27 12.00
N ARG A 72 7.87 -5.78 10.82
CA ARG A 72 8.79 -6.92 10.72
C ARG A 72 10.11 -6.63 11.45
N GLN A 73 10.68 -5.43 11.30
CA GLN A 73 11.92 -5.07 12.01
C GLN A 73 11.68 -5.03 13.52
N THR A 74 10.58 -4.43 13.99
CA THR A 74 10.21 -4.43 15.41
C THR A 74 10.13 -5.84 16.00
N VAL A 75 9.55 -6.80 15.26
CA VAL A 75 9.47 -8.20 15.69
C VAL A 75 10.85 -8.86 15.74
N ILE A 76 11.71 -8.60 14.74
CA ILE A 76 13.08 -9.12 14.69
C ILE A 76 13.90 -8.58 15.88
N ASP A 77 13.80 -7.28 16.15
CA ASP A 77 14.49 -6.62 17.25
C ASP A 77 14.02 -7.17 18.60
N TYR A 78 12.71 -7.36 18.78
CA TYR A 78 12.13 -8.01 19.96
C TYR A 78 12.72 -9.43 20.18
N PHE A 79 12.91 -10.21 19.11
CA PHE A 79 13.55 -11.53 19.22
C PHE A 79 15.05 -11.48 19.53
N TYR A 80 15.76 -10.43 19.10
CA TYR A 80 17.14 -10.22 19.51
C TYR A 80 17.24 -9.81 20.99
N ASP A 81 16.40 -8.88 21.45
CA ASP A 81 16.35 -8.40 22.84
C ASP A 81 16.05 -9.52 23.85
N LYS A 82 15.15 -10.44 23.49
CA LYS A 82 14.81 -11.62 24.31
C LYS A 82 15.81 -12.78 24.17
N ALA A 83 16.89 -12.58 23.41
CA ALA A 83 17.85 -13.63 23.02
C ALA A 83 17.15 -14.90 22.46
N ALA A 84 16.00 -14.72 21.80
CA ALA A 84 15.15 -15.80 21.33
C ALA A 84 15.90 -16.70 20.34
N PHE A 85 16.69 -16.12 19.44
CA PHE A 85 17.52 -16.85 18.48
C PHE A 85 18.63 -17.71 19.10
N SER A 86 18.93 -17.50 20.39
CA SER A 86 19.91 -18.31 21.15
C SER A 86 19.23 -19.38 22.01
N SER A 87 17.89 -19.41 22.05
CA SER A 87 17.12 -20.23 22.98
C SER A 87 16.14 -21.14 22.25
N ARG A 88 16.21 -22.45 22.56
CA ARG A 88 15.41 -23.48 21.89
C ARG A 88 13.93 -23.42 22.28
N GLN A 89 13.61 -22.91 23.47
CA GLN A 89 12.22 -22.81 23.97
C GLN A 89 11.32 -21.93 23.08
N TRP A 90 11.90 -21.03 22.28
CA TRP A 90 11.17 -20.14 21.37
C TRP A 90 10.73 -20.82 20.08
N PHE A 91 11.40 -21.91 19.69
CA PHE A 91 11.18 -22.57 18.40
C PHE A 91 10.83 -24.07 18.54
N ALA A 92 10.92 -24.62 19.74
CA ALA A 92 10.58 -26.01 20.02
C ALA A 92 9.69 -26.10 21.27
N LYS A 93 8.67 -26.96 21.18
CA LYS A 93 7.62 -27.15 22.20
C LYS A 93 8.11 -27.90 23.45
N ASP A 94 9.38 -28.33 23.47
CA ASP A 94 9.95 -29.28 24.42
C ASP A 94 10.54 -28.64 25.70
N GLN A 95 10.85 -27.34 25.71
CA GLN A 95 11.64 -26.73 26.80
C GLN A 95 10.94 -25.66 27.65
N GLY A 96 9.67 -25.31 27.39
CA GLY A 96 8.93 -24.40 28.27
C GLY A 96 7.86 -23.57 27.56
N LYS A 97 7.09 -22.81 28.35
CA LYS A 97 6.08 -21.86 27.85
C LYS A 97 6.73 -20.48 27.70
N VAL A 98 6.85 -20.00 26.47
CA VAL A 98 7.23 -18.63 26.18
C VAL A 98 6.08 -17.70 26.55
N ASP A 99 6.40 -16.59 27.21
CA ASP A 99 5.44 -15.52 27.42
C ASP A 99 5.32 -14.69 26.14
N TRP A 100 4.10 -14.61 25.61
CA TRP A 100 3.77 -13.86 24.40
C TRP A 100 2.98 -12.58 24.71
N SER A 101 2.76 -12.29 25.99
CA SER A 101 1.93 -11.14 26.41
C SER A 101 2.55 -9.79 26.05
N ASP A 102 3.87 -9.73 25.89
CA ASP A 102 4.63 -8.53 25.53
C ASP A 102 5.02 -8.49 24.04
N LEU A 103 4.49 -9.41 23.22
CA LEU A 103 4.75 -9.41 21.77
C LEU A 103 4.19 -8.11 21.15
N PRO A 104 5.00 -7.36 20.37
CA PRO A 104 4.51 -6.17 19.69
C PRO A 104 3.34 -6.55 18.78
N GLN A 105 2.22 -5.84 18.91
CA GLN A 105 1.04 -6.07 18.09
C GLN A 105 1.13 -5.23 16.81
N PHE A 106 0.73 -5.84 15.69
CA PHE A 106 0.60 -5.10 14.45
C PHE A 106 -0.56 -4.11 14.57
N SER A 107 -0.25 -2.83 14.43
CA SER A 107 -1.23 -1.76 14.32
C SER A 107 -1.03 -1.08 12.97
N TYR A 108 -2.05 -1.15 12.13
CA TYR A 108 -2.12 -0.39 10.89
C TYR A 108 -3.23 0.64 11.03
N HIS A 109 -2.84 1.86 11.41
CA HIS A 109 -3.72 3.01 11.22
C HIS A 109 -3.58 3.42 9.76
N ARG A 110 -4.59 3.06 8.95
CA ARG A 110 -4.73 3.58 7.59
C ARG A 110 -4.58 5.10 7.69
N ALA A 111 -3.73 5.70 6.84
CA ALA A 111 -3.62 7.15 6.75
C ALA A 111 -5.05 7.70 6.67
N ASP A 112 -5.38 8.56 7.64
CA ASP A 112 -6.72 9.01 7.94
C ASP A 112 -7.51 9.22 6.64
N VAL A 113 -8.70 8.62 6.53
CA VAL A 113 -9.53 8.73 5.31
C VAL A 113 -9.78 10.21 4.96
N SER A 114 -9.67 11.11 5.95
CA SER A 114 -9.72 12.57 5.78
C SER A 114 -8.50 13.18 5.07
N ILE A 115 -7.30 12.62 5.23
CA ILE A 115 -6.07 13.02 4.50
C ILE A 115 -6.13 12.46 3.08
N GLY A 116 -6.56 11.21 2.90
CA GLY A 116 -6.82 10.61 1.58
C GLY A 116 -7.93 11.33 0.80
N ALA A 117 -9.00 11.74 1.50
CA ALA A 117 -10.11 12.49 0.90
C ALA A 117 -9.69 13.86 0.35
N LYS A 118 -8.68 14.52 0.96
CA LYS A 118 -8.17 15.80 0.47
C LYS A 118 -7.36 15.66 -0.82
N HIS A 119 -6.71 14.52 -1.03
CA HIS A 119 -6.04 14.20 -2.29
C HIS A 119 -7.04 13.69 -3.35
N ALA A 120 -8.02 12.86 -2.96
CA ALA A 120 -9.06 12.36 -3.85
C ALA A 120 -10.08 13.44 -4.27
N SER A 121 -10.28 14.49 -3.47
CA SER A 121 -11.23 15.56 -3.80
C SER A 121 -10.89 16.30 -5.09
N GLY A 122 -9.60 16.42 -5.42
CA GLY A 122 -9.17 17.03 -6.68
C GLY A 122 -9.56 16.17 -7.89
N ASP A 123 -9.40 14.85 -7.78
CA ASP A 123 -9.78 13.91 -8.84
C ASP A 123 -11.30 13.83 -8.99
N ILE A 124 -12.06 13.83 -7.87
CA ILE A 124 -13.54 13.88 -7.88
C ILE A 124 -14.04 15.19 -8.49
N ALA A 125 -13.46 16.33 -8.14
CA ALA A 125 -13.83 17.63 -8.72
C ALA A 125 -13.55 17.69 -10.23
N CYS A 126 -12.43 17.11 -10.69
CA CYS A 126 -12.11 17.01 -12.10
C CYS A 126 -13.11 16.11 -12.85
N LEU A 127 -13.49 14.97 -12.25
CA LEU A 127 -14.55 14.09 -12.75
C LEU A 127 -15.89 14.84 -12.91
N LEU A 128 -16.26 15.61 -11.90
CA LEU A 128 -17.50 16.39 -11.89
C LEU A 128 -17.47 17.45 -13.02
N LEU A 129 -16.35 18.15 -13.20
CA LEU A 129 -16.15 19.10 -14.30
C LEU A 129 -16.26 18.43 -15.68
N ILE A 130 -15.62 17.28 -15.88
CA ILE A 130 -15.69 16.53 -17.15
C ILE A 130 -17.13 16.10 -17.44
N ASN A 131 -17.86 15.58 -16.45
CA ASN A 131 -19.26 15.21 -16.61
C ASN A 131 -20.14 16.41 -16.99
N ILE A 132 -19.92 17.58 -16.37
CA ILE A 132 -20.63 18.81 -16.73
C ILE A 132 -20.34 19.21 -18.18
N VAL A 133 -19.08 19.19 -18.61
CA VAL A 133 -18.70 19.56 -19.98
C VAL A 133 -19.32 18.59 -21.00
N LEU A 134 -19.24 17.28 -20.76
CA LEU A 134 -19.88 16.27 -21.61
C LEU A 134 -21.39 16.49 -21.70
N PHE A 135 -22.05 16.70 -20.56
CA PHE A 135 -23.48 17.00 -20.51
C PHE A 135 -23.83 18.26 -21.31
N MET A 136 -23.07 19.34 -21.14
CA MET A 136 -23.28 20.60 -21.87
C MET A 136 -23.09 20.43 -23.37
N ILE A 137 -22.09 19.65 -23.81
CA ILE A 137 -21.87 19.36 -25.24
C ILE A 137 -23.04 18.55 -25.80
N THR A 138 -23.45 17.47 -25.12
CA THR A 138 -24.58 16.65 -25.56
C THR A 138 -25.87 17.46 -25.61
N PHE A 139 -26.12 18.29 -24.59
CA PHE A 139 -27.28 19.19 -24.55
C PHE A 139 -27.27 20.19 -25.71
N LEU A 140 -26.12 20.83 -25.99
CA LEU A 140 -25.97 21.75 -27.13
C LEU A 140 -26.20 21.06 -28.47
N ILE A 141 -25.72 19.83 -28.66
CA ILE A 141 -25.95 19.04 -29.87
C ILE A 141 -27.45 18.75 -30.04
N PHE A 142 -28.14 18.34 -28.98
CA PHE A 142 -29.58 18.07 -29.01
C PHE A 142 -30.39 19.32 -29.34
N VAL A 143 -30.11 20.45 -28.68
CA VAL A 143 -30.77 21.73 -28.97
C VAL A 143 -30.56 22.15 -30.42
N ARG A 144 -29.37 21.90 -30.99
CA ARG A 144 -29.09 22.19 -32.40
C ARG A 144 -29.77 21.25 -33.40
N GLN A 145 -30.23 20.07 -32.97
CA GLN A 145 -30.96 19.12 -33.80
C GLN A 145 -32.49 19.31 -33.71
N GLU A 146 -32.99 19.87 -32.61
CA GLU A 146 -34.41 20.18 -32.42
C GLU A 146 -34.85 21.52 -33.04
N VAL A 147 -33.91 22.42 -33.36
CA VAL A 147 -34.14 23.69 -34.11
C VAL A 147 -33.86 23.51 -35.59
#